data_AF-A0A7C2JAI2-F1
#
_entry.id   AF-A0A7C2JAI2-F1
#
_cell.length_a   1.000
_cell.length_b   1.000
_cell.length_c   1.000
_cell.angle_alpha   90.00
_cell.angle_beta   90.00
_cell.angle_gamma   90.00
#
_symmetry.space_group_name_H-M   'P 1'
#
loop_
_entity.id
_entity.type
_entity.pdbx_description
1 polymer ?
#
loop_
_entity_poly.entity_id
_entity_poly.type
_entity_poly.pdbx_seq_one_letter_code
_entity_poly.pdbx_strand_id
1 'polypeptide(L)' 'MSCGRPGPIEERSVTEIGQGDAAPAFRLPAPGNREIGLADFRGKCHVVLAFYPFDWSPG' A
#
# COMPACT_ATOMS: atom_id res chain seq x y z
N MET A 1 -9.85 28.57 -35.47
CA MET A 1 -9.66 28.34 -34.03
C MET A 1 -9.54 26.84 -33.79
N SER A 2 -8.32 26.30 -33.64
CA SER A 2 -8.13 24.87 -33.36
C SER A 2 -8.24 24.66 -31.85
N CYS A 3 -9.30 24.01 -31.40
CA CYS A 3 -9.37 23.42 -30.05
C CYS A 3 -8.17 22.48 -29.89
N GLY A 4 -7.37 22.67 -28.85
CA GLY A 4 -6.23 21.80 -28.55
C GLY A 4 -6.72 20.40 -28.19
N ARG A 5 -6.09 19.38 -28.74
CA ARG A 5 -6.33 17.98 -28.35
C ARG A 5 -6.01 17.84 -26.86
N PRO A 6 -6.95 17.39 -26.00
CA PRO A 6 -6.58 16.97 -24.65
C PRO A 6 -5.58 15.81 -24.79
N GLY A 7 -4.48 15.88 -24.05
CA GLY A 7 -3.46 14.83 -24.02
C GLY A 7 -4.03 13.51 -23.50
N PRO A 8 -3.33 12.38 -23.70
CA PRO A 8 -3.76 11.10 -23.17
C PRO A 8 -3.97 11.22 -21.66
N ILE A 9 -5.18 10.88 -21.20
CA ILE A 9 -5.42 10.66 -19.78
C ILE A 9 -4.64 9.39 -19.41
N GLU A 10 -3.46 9.59 -18.82
CA GLU A 10 -2.61 8.51 -18.34
C GLU A 10 -3.33 7.82 -17.18
N GLU A 11 -3.93 6.66 -17.47
CA GLU A 11 -4.61 5.84 -16.48
C GLU A 11 -3.57 5.25 -15.53
N ARG A 12 -3.35 5.94 -14.41
CA ARG A 12 -2.44 5.52 -13.35
C ARG A 12 -2.93 4.18 -12.80
N SER A 13 -2.30 3.11 -13.23
CA SER A 13 -2.48 1.79 -12.62
C SER A 13 -2.07 1.89 -11.15
N VAL A 14 -2.86 1.30 -10.25
CA VAL A 14 -2.63 1.22 -8.79
C VAL A 14 -1.45 0.29 -8.48
N THR A 15 -0.32 0.53 -9.13
CA THR A 15 0.91 -0.24 -9.03
C THR A 15 2.10 0.65 -8.70
N GLU A 16 2.00 1.95 -8.97
CA GLU A 16 3.01 2.92 -8.57
C GLU A 16 2.55 3.62 -7.28
N ILE A 17 3.31 3.42 -6.20
CA ILE A 17 3.04 4.00 -4.89
C ILE A 17 4.12 5.04 -4.62
N GLY A 18 3.73 6.29 -4.41
CA GLY A 18 4.63 7.42 -4.18
C GLY A 18 4.57 7.96 -2.74
N GLN A 19 5.48 8.88 -2.43
CA GLN A 19 5.44 9.61 -1.17
C GLN A 19 4.21 10.53 -1.13
N GLY A 20 3.49 10.49 -0.01
CA GLY A 20 2.29 11.32 0.20
C GLY A 20 1.00 10.65 -0.27
N ASP A 21 1.10 9.55 -1.03
CA ASP A 21 -0.06 8.75 -1.39
C ASP A 21 -0.66 8.08 -0.16
N ALA A 22 -1.98 7.92 -0.18
CA ALA A 22 -2.65 7.09 0.83
C ALA A 22 -2.17 5.64 0.67
N ALA A 23 -1.64 5.08 1.75
CA ALA A 23 -1.21 3.69 1.76
C ALA A 23 -2.39 2.77 1.35
N PRO A 24 -2.19 1.85 0.39
CA PRO A 24 -3.24 0.96 -0.08
C PRO A 24 -3.81 0.11 1.05
N ALA A 25 -5.11 -0.17 1.00
CA ALA A 25 -5.72 -1.12 1.92
C ALA A 25 -5.19 -2.54 1.63
N PHE A 26 -4.85 -3.26 2.69
CA PHE A 26 -4.50 -4.68 2.61
C PHE A 26 -5.10 -5.43 3.78
N ARG A 27 -5.19 -6.75 3.63
CA ARG A 27 -5.56 -7.70 4.67
C ARG A 27 -4.74 -8.95 4.48
N LEU A 28 -4.01 -9.36 5.51
CA LEU A 28 -3.06 -10.46 5.47
C LEU A 28 -3.33 -11.44 6.63
N PRO A 29 -3.07 -12.74 6.43
CA PRO A 29 -3.05 -13.71 7.51
C PRO A 29 -2.01 -13.33 8.56
N ALA A 30 -2.33 -13.56 9.83
CA ALA A 30 -1.45 -13.36 10.96
C ALA A 30 -1.50 -14.58 11.90
N PRO A 31 -0.50 -14.73 12.80
CA PRO A 31 -0.46 -15.84 13.74
C PRO A 31 -1.74 -15.99 14.57
N GLY A 32 -2.15 -17.23 14.84
CA GLY A 32 -3.35 -17.53 15.62
C GLY A 32 -4.65 -17.54 14.82
N ASN A 33 -4.59 -17.90 13.53
CA ASN A 33 -5.76 -18.03 12.64
C ASN A 33 -6.62 -16.76 12.59
N ARG A 34 -5.95 -15.61 12.47
CA ARG A 34 -6.59 -14.30 12.38
C ARG A 34 -6.10 -13.58 11.12
N GLU A 35 -6.87 -12.58 10.73
CA GLU A 35 -6.45 -11.63 9.71
C GLU A 35 -6.17 -10.28 10.34
N ILE A 36 -5.25 -9.53 9.72
CA ILE A 36 -4.93 -8.16 10.08
C ILE A 36 -4.82 -7.30 8.83
N GLY A 37 -5.30 -6.07 8.89
CA GLY A 37 -5.21 -5.10 7.81
C GLY A 37 -4.76 -3.72 8.28
N LEU A 38 -4.44 -2.85 7.32
CA LEU A 38 -3.98 -1.50 7.61
C LEU A 38 -4.98 -0.69 8.47
N ALA A 39 -6.28 -0.92 8.28
CA ALA A 39 -7.34 -0.24 9.03
C ALA A 39 -7.29 -0.53 10.54
N ASP A 40 -6.80 -1.69 10.95
CA ASP A 40 -6.72 -2.09 12.37
C ASP A 40 -5.68 -1.27 13.16
N PHE A 41 -4.84 -0.51 12.47
CA PHE A 41 -3.83 0.37 13.06
C PHE A 41 -4.20 1.85 13.02
N ARG A 42 -5.42 2.21 12.59
CA ARG A 42 -5.89 3.60 12.61
C ARG A 42 -5.82 4.17 14.04
N GLY A 43 -5.36 5.42 14.16
CA GLY A 43 -5.19 6.10 15.45
C GLY A 43 -3.89 5.73 16.19
N LYS A 44 -3.07 4.81 15.67
CA LYS A 44 -1.69 4.59 16.14
C LYS A 44 -0.74 5.55 15.43
N CYS A 45 0.36 5.92 16.09
CA CYS A 45 1.28 6.96 15.61
C CYS A 45 1.77 6.70 14.17
N HIS A 46 2.48 5.58 13.96
CA HIS A 46 3.07 5.23 12.67
C HIS A 46 3.04 3.71 12.47
N VAL A 47 2.88 3.28 11.23
CA VAL A 47 2.91 1.88 10.82
C VAL A 47 4.04 1.70 9.83
N VAL A 48 4.92 0.74 10.10
CA VAL A 48 5.97 0.30 9.17
C VAL A 48 5.56 -1.06 8.62
N LEU A 49 5.55 -1.19 7.30
CA LEU A 49 5.29 -2.45 6.60
C LEU A 49 6.60 -2.95 5.99
N ALA A 50 7.06 -4.12 6.39
CA ALA A 50 8.28 -4.75 5.88
C ALA A 50 7.94 -6.03 5.13
N PHE A 51 8.46 -6.16 3.90
CA PHE A 51 8.44 -7.40 3.13
C PHE A 51 9.82 -8.04 3.22
N TYR A 52 9.89 -9.26 3.75
CA TYR A 52 11.14 -9.98 3.92
C TYR A 52 10.94 -11.46 3.59
N PRO A 53 11.97 -12.15 3.05
CA PRO A 53 11.81 -13.50 2.51
C PRO A 53 11.67 -14.59 3.58
N PHE A 54 12.23 -14.38 4.77
CA PHE A 54 12.24 -15.40 5.84
C PHE A 54 12.45 -14.78 7.23
N ASP A 55 11.67 -15.25 8.22
CA ASP A 55 11.62 -14.68 9.57
C ASP A 55 12.50 -15.39 10.60
N TRP A 56 13.10 -16.53 10.27
CA TRP A 56 13.98 -17.23 11.22
C TRP A 56 15.44 -16.84 10.97
N SER A 57 15.82 -15.68 11.51
CA SER A 57 17.23 -15.40 11.78
C SER A 57 17.57 -15.91 13.20
N PRO A 58 18.64 -16.70 13.36
CA PRO A 58 19.18 -16.96 14.70
C PRO A 58 19.75 -15.65 15.25
N GLY A 59 19.22 -15.21 16.39
CA GLY A 59 19.85 -14.17 17.23
C GLY A 59 20.90 -14.79 18.14
#